data_AF-A0AAE0UHS2-F1
#
_entry.id   AF-A0AAE0UHS2-F1
#
_cell.length_a   1.000
_cell.length_b   1.000
_cell.length_c   1.000
_cell.angle_alpha   90.00
_cell.angle_beta   90.00
_cell.angle_gamma   90.00
#
_symmetry.space_group_name_H-M   'P 1'
#
loop_
_entity.id
_entity.type
_entity.pdbx_description
1 polymer ?
#
loop_
_entity_poly.entity_id
_entity_poly.type
_entity_poly.pdbx_seq_one_letter_code
_entity_poly.pdbx_strand_id
1 'polypeptide(L)'
;MHVNTGAEYYVGTGIIYHAIPAVEYFDLSVYFEEGADFIVQALAYDGDRGKVYVHFQKGYSHSAAIIITYLMLRDKLDVQAASATVREK
;
A
#
# COMPACT_ATOMS: atom_id res chain seq x y z
N MET A 1 -3.26 -21.50 8.94
CA MET A 1 -2.17 -20.84 9.68
C MET A 1 -2.17 -19.38 9.28
N HIS A 2 -2.33 -18.43 10.22
CA HIS A 2 -2.26 -17.00 9.94
C HIS A 2 -0.84 -16.53 10.30
N VAL A 3 -0.13 -15.91 9.35
CA VAL A 3 1.21 -15.38 9.59
C VAL A 3 1.07 -14.07 10.35
N ASN A 4 1.71 -13.95 11.52
CA ASN A 4 1.74 -12.68 12.25
C ASN A 4 2.55 -11.66 11.45
N THR A 5 1.86 -10.65 10.93
CA THR A 5 2.44 -9.51 10.19
C THR A 5 2.03 -8.19 10.85
N GLY A 6 1.73 -8.20 12.15
CA GLY A 6 1.42 -6.99 12.92
C GLY A 6 2.66 -6.17 13.26
N ALA A 7 2.46 -4.95 13.77
CA ALA A 7 3.54 -4.02 14.11
C ALA A 7 4.63 -4.64 15.00
N GLU A 8 4.24 -5.41 16.01
CA GLU A 8 5.16 -6.09 16.94
C GLU A 8 6.13 -7.03 16.24
N TYR A 9 5.69 -7.68 15.15
CA TYR A 9 6.52 -8.61 14.39
C TYR A 9 7.72 -7.90 13.73
N TYR A 10 7.59 -6.62 13.40
CA TYR A 10 8.61 -5.82 12.73
C TYR A 10 9.49 -5.00 13.67
N VAL A 11 9.25 -5.05 14.99
CA VAL A 11 10.06 -4.32 15.97
C VAL A 11 11.53 -4.75 15.88
N GLY A 12 12.43 -3.78 15.83
CA GLY A 12 13.88 -4.02 15.74
C GLY A 12 14.40 -4.43 14.35
N THR A 13 13.52 -4.58 13.34
CA THR A 13 13.94 -4.93 11.97
C THR A 13 14.33 -3.72 11.12
N GLY A 14 14.00 -2.51 11.58
CA GLY A 14 14.14 -1.27 10.79
C GLY A 14 13.03 -1.06 9.75
N ILE A 15 12.04 -1.96 9.68
CA ILE A 15 10.85 -1.80 8.83
C ILE A 15 9.84 -0.87 9.51
N ILE A 16 9.41 0.17 8.80
CA ILE A 16 8.28 1.01 9.22
C ILE A 16 6.99 0.28 8.83
N TYR A 17 6.16 -0.01 9.83
CA TYR A 17 4.89 -0.70 9.64
C TYR A 17 3.72 0.28 9.67
N HIS A 18 2.79 0.12 8.74
CA HIS A 18 1.56 0.90 8.66
C HIS A 18 0.38 -0.05 8.39
N ALA A 19 -0.62 -0.04 9.28
CA ALA A 19 -1.78 -0.90 9.19
C ALA A 19 -3.01 -0.12 8.75
N ILE A 20 -3.66 -0.62 7.70
CA ILE A 20 -5.02 -0.25 7.35
C ILE A 20 -5.94 -1.36 7.86
N PRO A 21 -6.90 -1.09 8.76
CA PRO A 21 -7.78 -2.11 9.34
C PRO A 21 -8.90 -2.51 8.37
N ALA A 22 -8.53 -3.01 7.19
CA ALA A 22 -9.46 -3.48 6.17
C ALA A 22 -9.91 -4.92 6.46
N VAL A 23 -11.22 -5.15 6.46
CA VAL A 23 -11.84 -6.49 6.52
C VAL A 23 -12.51 -6.82 5.17
N GLU A 24 -12.84 -8.09 4.94
CA GLU A 24 -13.68 -8.47 3.77
C GLU A 24 -15.00 -7.68 3.88
N TYR A 25 -15.34 -6.83 2.89
CA TYR A 25 -16.48 -5.89 2.88
C TYR A 25 -16.33 -4.59 3.69
N PHE A 26 -15.22 -3.88 3.47
CA PHE A 26 -14.95 -2.56 4.05
C PHE A 26 -14.87 -1.48 2.96
N ASP A 27 -15.33 -0.25 3.25
CA ASP A 27 -15.14 0.89 2.36
C ASP A 27 -13.69 1.39 2.43
N LEU A 28 -12.83 0.82 1.58
CA LEU A 28 -11.40 1.14 1.54
C LEU A 28 -11.13 2.60 1.17
N SER A 29 -12.08 3.31 0.57
CA SER A 29 -11.86 4.67 0.05
C SER A 29 -11.49 5.67 1.14
N VAL A 30 -11.92 5.43 2.38
CA VAL A 30 -11.59 6.29 3.53
C VAL A 30 -10.09 6.33 3.85
N TYR A 31 -9.32 5.32 3.39
CA TYR A 31 -7.88 5.22 3.59
C TYR A 31 -7.05 5.52 2.34
N PHE A 32 -7.68 5.98 1.26
CA PHE A 32 -6.99 6.22 0.00
C PHE A 32 -5.92 7.31 0.08
N GLU A 33 -6.24 8.45 0.70
CA GLU A 33 -5.26 9.51 0.90
C GLU A 33 -4.16 9.07 1.87
N GLU A 34 -4.53 8.46 3.00
CA GLU A 34 -3.58 7.97 4.02
C GLU A 34 -2.60 6.96 3.43
N GLY A 35 -3.11 5.95 2.70
CA GLY A 35 -2.28 4.94 2.04
C GLY A 35 -1.39 5.53 0.95
N ALA A 36 -1.91 6.47 0.15
CA ALA A 36 -1.12 7.13 -0.88
C ALA A 36 -0.01 8.01 -0.27
N ASP A 37 -0.29 8.74 0.80
CA ASP A 37 0.70 9.54 1.52
C ASP A 37 1.80 8.69 2.14
N PHE A 38 1.42 7.57 2.76
CA PHE A 38 2.39 6.64 3.30
C PHE A 38 3.34 6.13 2.20
N ILE A 39 2.82 5.75 1.03
CA ILE A 39 3.65 5.28 -0.09
C ILE A 39 4.61 6.38 -0.56
N VAL A 40 4.13 7.60 -0.77
CA VAL A 40 4.99 8.73 -1.20
C VAL A 40 6.12 8.98 -0.19
N GLN A 41 5.78 9.08 1.09
CA GLN A 41 6.76 9.34 2.14
C GLN A 41 7.78 8.21 2.26
N ALA A 42 7.30 6.96 2.16
CA ALA A 42 8.16 5.80 2.26
C ALA A 42 9.07 5.64 1.05
N LEU A 43 8.65 6.05 -0.15
CA LEU A 43 9.53 6.08 -1.34
C LEU A 43 10.59 7.18 -1.26
N ALA A 44 10.22 8.37 -0.74
CA ALA A 44 11.15 9.49 -0.55
C ALA A 44 12.18 9.27 0.58
N TYR A 45 11.95 8.27 1.44
CA TYR A 45 12.82 7.95 2.55
C TYR A 45 14.26 7.63 2.10
N ASP A 46 15.24 8.05 2.90
CA ASP A 46 16.69 7.84 2.65
C ASP A 46 17.16 8.32 1.25
N GLY A 47 16.65 9.50 0.84
CA GLY A 47 17.01 10.15 -0.41
C GLY A 47 16.49 9.40 -1.64
N ASP A 48 15.17 9.13 -1.67
CA ASP A 48 14.47 8.43 -2.76
C ASP A 48 14.90 6.97 -2.97
N ARG A 49 15.47 6.33 -1.93
CA ARG A 49 15.91 4.92 -1.96
C ARG A 49 15.00 3.98 -1.17
N GLY A 50 13.93 4.52 -0.60
CA GLY A 50 12.95 3.76 0.15
C GLY A 50 12.25 2.69 -0.68
N LYS A 51 11.82 1.62 -0.02
CA LYS A 51 11.09 0.52 -0.64
C LYS A 51 9.84 0.25 0.17
N VAL A 52 8.73 0.07 -0.53
CA VAL A 52 7.42 -0.19 0.08
C VAL A 52 6.93 -1.57 -0.32
N TYR A 53 6.46 -2.33 0.66
CA TYR A 53 5.77 -3.59 0.44
C TYR A 53 4.33 -3.46 0.92
N VAL A 54 3.38 -3.59 0.00
CA VAL A 54 1.94 -3.49 0.29
C VAL A 54 1.31 -4.88 0.13
N HIS A 55 0.66 -5.38 1.18
CA HIS A 55 0.00 -6.68 1.14
C HIS A 55 -1.37 -6.65 1.81
N PHE A 56 -2.19 -7.65 1.49
CA PHE A 56 -3.46 -7.93 2.16
C PHE A 56 -3.55 -9.43 2.46
N GLN A 57 -4.43 -9.87 3.35
CA GLN A 57 -4.49 -11.24 3.89
C GLN A 57 -4.44 -12.36 2.81
N LYS A 58 -5.07 -12.12 1.65
CA LYS A 58 -5.02 -13.03 0.48
C LYS A 58 -4.20 -12.49 -0.70
N GLY A 59 -3.55 -11.34 -0.58
CA GLY A 59 -2.75 -10.73 -1.66
C GLY A 59 -3.53 -10.18 -2.86
N TYR A 60 -4.87 -10.26 -2.86
CA TYR A 60 -5.73 -9.80 -3.96
C TYR A 60 -6.79 -8.81 -3.46
N SER A 61 -7.20 -7.89 -4.35
CA SER A 61 -8.19 -6.81 -4.15
C SER A 61 -7.69 -5.55 -3.41
N HIS A 62 -7.54 -5.57 -2.08
CA HIS A 62 -7.31 -4.32 -1.32
C HIS A 62 -5.91 -3.72 -1.52
N SER A 63 -4.86 -4.55 -1.55
CA SER A 63 -3.49 -4.07 -1.78
C SER A 63 -3.36 -3.43 -3.16
N ALA A 64 -3.93 -4.05 -4.20
CA ALA A 64 -3.95 -3.51 -5.55
C ALA A 64 -4.72 -2.19 -5.62
N ALA A 65 -5.86 -2.09 -4.95
CA ALA A 65 -6.65 -0.85 -4.90
C ALA A 65 -5.86 0.32 -4.29
N ILE A 66 -5.12 0.11 -3.19
CA ILE A 66 -4.26 1.14 -2.61
C ILE A 66 -3.17 1.59 -3.60
N ILE A 67 -2.52 0.67 -4.29
CA ILE A 67 -1.49 1.02 -5.29
C ILE A 67 -2.09 1.79 -6.46
N ILE A 68 -3.24 1.35 -7.00
CA ILE A 68 -3.95 2.04 -8.07
C ILE A 68 -4.31 3.46 -7.63
N THR A 69 -4.84 3.62 -6.42
CA THR A 69 -5.19 4.95 -5.91
C THR A 69 -3.95 5.83 -5.70
N TYR A 70 -2.84 5.29 -5.21
CA TYR A 70 -1.57 6.02 -5.16
C TYR A 70 -1.16 6.55 -6.55
N LEU A 71 -1.18 5.69 -7.58
CA LEU A 71 -0.84 6.08 -8.95
C LEU A 71 -1.78 7.16 -9.50
N MET A 72 -3.07 7.08 -9.17
CA MET A 72 -4.03 8.10 -9.59
C MET A 72 -3.81 9.44 -8.87
N LEU A 73 -3.66 9.42 -7.55
CA LEU A 73 -3.60 10.63 -6.74
C LEU A 73 -2.25 11.34 -6.82
N ARG A 74 -1.15 10.59 -6.94
CA ARG A 74 0.23 11.12 -6.83
C ARG A 74 0.92 11.15 -8.19
N ASP A 75 0.74 10.12 -9.01
CA ASP A 75 1.33 10.07 -10.36
C ASP A 75 0.38 10.61 -11.45
N LYS A 76 -0.84 11.05 -11.06
CA LYS A 76 -1.85 11.68 -11.93
C LYS A 76 -2.30 10.80 -13.11
N LEU A 77 -2.21 9.47 -12.94
CA LEU A 77 -2.74 8.53 -13.92
C LEU A 77 -4.27 8.48 -13.85
N ASP A 78 -4.92 8.24 -14.98
CA ASP A 78 -6.31 7.80 -14.95
C ASP A 78 -6.42 6.34 -14.45
N VAL A 79 -7.63 5.92 -14.11
CA VAL A 79 -7.88 4.58 -13.56
C VAL A 79 -7.48 3.45 -14.51
N GLN A 80 -7.56 3.66 -15.84
CA GLN A 80 -7.20 2.65 -16.82
C GLN A 80 -5.68 2.48 -16.88
N ALA A 81 -4.94 3.58 -16.97
CA ALA A 81 -3.48 3.60 -16.98
C ALA A 81 -2.89 3.05 -15.67
N ALA A 82 -3.44 3.46 -14.53
CA ALA A 82 -3.02 2.94 -13.22
C ALA A 82 -3.28 1.43 -13.09
N SER A 83 -4.45 0.96 -13.50
CA SER A 83 -4.78 -0.47 -13.48
C SER A 83 -3.90 -1.30 -14.42
N ALA A 84 -3.56 -0.77 -15.60
CA ALA A 84 -2.64 -1.43 -16.52
C ALA A 84 -1.24 -1.56 -15.91
N THR A 85 -0.73 -0.49 -15.30
CA THR A 85 0.59 -0.46 -14.65
C THR A 85 0.74 -1.53 -13.57
N VAL A 86 -0.32 -1.80 -12.80
CA VAL A 86 -0.32 -2.85 -11.76
C VAL A 86 -0.42 -4.26 -12.36
N ARG A 87 -1.09 -4.42 -13.51
CA ARG A 87 -1.26 -5.73 -14.18
C ARG A 87 -0.02 -6.19 -14.96
N GLU A 88 0.82 -5.27 -15.38
CA GLU A 88 2.02 -5.54 -16.19
C GLU A 88 3.24 -5.99 -15.35
N LYS A 89 3.10 -6.10 -14.03
CA LYS A 89 4.16 -6.50 -13.09
C LYS A 89 3.82 -7.81 -12.38
#